data_AF-A0A9N9DVB4-F1
#
_entry.id   AF-A0A9N9DVB4-F1
#
_cell.length_a   1.000
_cell.length_b   1.000
_cell.length_c   1.000
_cell.angle_alpha   90.00
_cell.angle_beta   90.00
_cell.angle_gamma   90.00
#
_symmetry.space_group_name_H-M   'P 1'
#
loop_
_entity.id
_entity.type
_entity.pdbx_description
1 polymer ?
#
loop_
_entity_poly.entity_id
_entity_poly.type
_entity_poly.pdbx_seq_one_letter_code
_entity_poly.pdbx_strand_id
1 'polypeptide(L)'
;MHSYNPLKKADIIAEIVKKLPLEALDKFYWINSTWYEEIKHEFRQRWKVQVLEYYKLRLKEEKLEYPYNLDVETKEFIERKTEIAKKQVEIERYMLHNGMLEEQKKEIVKYNIRQIAKNVVPWWDYLTNSHKSGRLWPV
;
A
#
# COMPACT_ATOMS: atom_id res chain seq x y z
N MET A 1 -32.69 30.73 2.82
CA MET A 1 -31.60 30.25 3.70
C MET A 1 -31.14 28.89 3.20
N HIS A 2 -29.92 28.78 2.69
CA HIS A 2 -29.33 27.46 2.44
C HIS A 2 -28.89 26.87 3.78
N SER A 3 -29.52 25.76 4.20
CA SER A 3 -29.05 25.02 5.37
C SER A 3 -27.75 24.31 4.99
N TYR A 4 -26.67 24.65 5.69
CA TYR A 4 -25.40 23.96 5.54
C TYR A 4 -25.54 22.56 6.15
N ASN A 5 -25.30 21.52 5.35
CA ASN A 5 -25.25 20.14 5.82
C ASN A 5 -23.77 19.73 5.99
N PRO A 6 -23.28 19.54 7.23
CA PRO A 6 -21.90 19.12 7.49
C PRO A 6 -21.54 17.77 6.84
N LEU A 7 -22.50 16.88 6.64
CA LEU A 7 -22.26 15.56 6.04
C LEU A 7 -21.91 15.67 4.55
N LYS A 8 -22.59 16.57 3.82
CA LYS A 8 -22.26 16.83 2.39
C LYS A 8 -20.82 17.30 2.21
N LYS A 9 -20.23 17.97 3.21
CA LYS A 9 -18.85 18.43 3.15
C LYS A 9 -17.86 17.27 3.20
N ALA A 10 -18.10 16.25 4.03
CA ALA A 10 -17.24 15.07 4.10
C ALA A 10 -17.28 14.29 2.77
N ASP A 11 -18.47 14.07 2.21
CA ASP A 11 -18.64 13.38 0.93
C ASP A 11 -17.91 14.08 -0.22
N ILE A 12 -18.01 15.42 -0.29
CA ILE A 12 -17.31 16.22 -1.30
C ILE A 12 -15.78 16.11 -1.10
N ILE A 13 -15.29 16.17 0.14
CA ILE A 13 -13.86 16.02 0.44
C ILE A 13 -13.38 14.63 0.01
N ALA A 14 -14.13 13.57 0.32
CA ALA A 14 -13.79 12.19 -0.06
C ALA A 14 -13.66 12.06 -1.59
N GLU A 15 -14.59 12.62 -2.35
CA GLU A 15 -14.55 12.61 -3.82
C GLU A 15 -13.38 13.42 -4.40
N ILE A 16 -12.98 14.51 -3.74
CA ILE A 16 -11.79 15.28 -4.12
C ILE A 16 -10.52 14.48 -3.83
N VAL A 17 -10.39 13.94 -2.61
CA VAL A 17 -9.22 13.20 -2.14
C VAL A 17 -8.89 12.01 -3.05
N LYS A 18 -9.91 11.25 -3.50
CA LYS A 18 -9.76 10.14 -4.46
C LYS A 18 -9.05 10.55 -5.76
N LYS A 19 -9.24 11.79 -6.22
CA LYS A 19 -8.73 12.28 -7.51
C LYS A 19 -7.33 12.88 -7.43
N LEU A 20 -6.81 13.08 -6.22
CA LEU A 20 -5.53 13.75 -6.01
C LEU A 20 -4.35 12.75 -5.95
N PRO A 21 -3.17 13.12 -6.47
CA PRO A 21 -1.95 12.32 -6.32
C PRO A 21 -1.44 12.35 -4.88
N LEU A 22 -0.58 11.40 -4.50
CA LEU A 22 -0.11 11.24 -3.11
C LEU A 22 0.59 12.50 -2.60
N GLU A 23 1.42 13.13 -3.44
CA GLU A 23 2.16 14.36 -3.15
C GLU A 23 1.23 15.55 -2.86
N ALA A 24 0.05 15.57 -3.47
CA ALA A 24 -0.94 16.62 -3.22
C ALA A 24 -1.67 16.34 -1.91
N LEU A 25 -2.06 15.09 -1.65
CA LEU A 25 -2.70 14.68 -0.40
C LEU A 25 -1.81 15.00 0.82
N ASP A 26 -0.50 14.81 0.69
CA ASP A 26 0.49 15.15 1.71
C ASP A 26 0.50 16.64 2.11
N LYS A 27 0.06 17.53 1.23
CA LYS A 27 -0.02 18.97 1.54
C LYS A 27 -1.32 19.36 2.23
N PHE A 28 -2.36 18.54 2.12
CA PHE A 28 -3.72 18.91 2.52
C PHE A 28 -4.16 18.31 3.87
N TYR A 29 -3.38 17.40 4.47
CA TYR A 29 -3.81 16.74 5.70
C TYR A 29 -3.90 17.65 6.93
N TRP A 30 -3.28 18.85 6.91
CA TRP A 30 -3.37 19.83 8.01
C TRP A 30 -4.55 20.79 7.91
N ILE A 31 -5.37 20.74 6.84
CA ILE A 31 -6.45 21.73 6.64
C ILE A 31 -7.44 21.70 7.81
N ASN A 32 -7.93 20.51 8.17
CA ASN A 32 -8.73 20.24 9.37
C ASN A 32 -8.87 18.72 9.58
N SER A 33 -9.51 18.32 10.67
CA SER A 33 -9.71 16.91 11.02
C SER A 33 -10.50 16.12 9.97
N THR A 34 -11.46 16.73 9.27
CA THR A 34 -12.20 16.05 8.20
C THR A 34 -11.29 15.70 7.04
N TRP A 35 -10.46 16.65 6.56
CA TRP A 35 -9.46 16.36 5.53
C TRP A 35 -8.45 15.30 5.99
N TYR A 36 -8.00 15.38 7.23
CA TYR A 36 -7.08 14.40 7.80
C TYR A 36 -7.64 12.98 7.75
N GLU A 37 -8.87 12.77 8.23
CA GLU A 37 -9.49 11.43 8.26
C GLU A 37 -9.81 10.91 6.85
N GLU A 38 -10.29 11.75 5.94
CA GLU A 38 -10.54 11.35 4.55
C GLU A 38 -9.24 10.97 3.82
N ILE A 39 -8.16 11.75 4.00
CA ILE A 39 -6.85 11.43 3.44
C ILE A 39 -6.29 10.13 4.02
N LYS A 40 -6.38 9.96 5.34
CA LYS A 40 -5.96 8.73 6.02
C LYS A 40 -6.76 7.52 5.52
N HIS A 41 -8.06 7.67 5.32
CA HIS A 41 -8.89 6.62 4.75
C HIS A 41 -8.47 6.29 3.31
N GLU A 42 -8.23 7.30 2.47
CA GLU A 42 -7.79 7.11 1.10
C GLU A 42 -6.42 6.41 1.00
N PHE A 43 -5.44 6.81 1.81
CA PHE A 43 -4.16 6.11 1.88
C PHE A 43 -4.33 4.64 2.26
N ARG A 44 -5.22 4.32 3.21
CA ARG A 44 -5.54 2.92 3.55
C ARG A 44 -6.16 2.17 2.37
N GLN A 45 -7.05 2.81 1.60
CA GLN A 45 -7.65 2.17 0.42
C GLN A 45 -6.61 1.91 -0.67
N ARG A 46 -5.77 2.89 -1.00
CA ARG A 46 -4.68 2.73 -1.98
C ARG A 46 -3.69 1.66 -1.54
N TRP A 47 -3.35 1.61 -0.26
CA TRP A 47 -2.50 0.57 0.32
C TRP A 47 -3.11 -0.83 0.14
N LYS A 48 -4.41 -0.99 0.46
CA LYS A 48 -5.13 -2.25 0.24
C LYS A 48 -5.14 -2.69 -1.22
N VAL A 49 -5.27 -1.75 -2.16
CA VAL A 49 -5.20 -2.04 -3.60
C VAL A 49 -3.85 -2.66 -3.97
N GLN A 50 -2.73 -2.09 -3.49
CA GLN A 50 -1.39 -2.63 -3.74
C GLN A 50 -1.22 -4.05 -3.16
N VAL A 51 -1.72 -4.28 -1.94
CA VAL A 51 -1.71 -5.60 -1.31
C VAL A 51 -2.52 -6.63 -2.13
N LEU A 52 -3.69 -6.26 -2.61
CA LEU A 52 -4.51 -7.13 -3.46
C LEU A 52 -3.86 -7.40 -4.82
N GLU A 53 -3.19 -6.41 -5.41
CA GLU A 53 -2.45 -6.55 -6.65
C GLU A 53 -1.29 -7.54 -6.49
N TYR A 54 -0.57 -7.46 -5.37
CA TYR A 54 0.46 -8.42 -5.00
C TYR A 54 -0.09 -9.85 -4.88
N TYR A 55 -1.22 -10.05 -4.18
CA TYR A 55 -1.83 -11.38 -4.06
C TYR A 55 -2.29 -11.95 -5.42
N LYS A 56 -2.88 -11.13 -6.28
CA LYS A 56 -3.25 -11.54 -7.64
C LYS A 56 -2.04 -11.96 -8.46
N LEU A 57 -0.93 -11.23 -8.31
CA LEU A 57 0.33 -11.54 -8.98
C LEU A 57 0.88 -12.89 -8.48
N ARG A 58 0.90 -13.11 -7.16
CA ARG A 58 1.29 -14.40 -6.56
C ARG A 58 0.45 -15.58 -7.06
N LEU A 59 -0.88 -15.44 -7.13
CA LEU A 59 -1.74 -16.51 -7.64
C LEU A 59 -1.48 -16.86 -9.12
N LYS A 60 -0.92 -15.92 -9.91
CA LYS A 60 -0.48 -16.21 -11.28
C LYS A 60 0.82 -17.02 -11.29
N GLU A 61 1.75 -16.71 -10.39
CA GLU A 61 3.01 -17.46 -10.19
C GLU A 61 2.76 -18.93 -9.86
N GLU A 62 1.90 -19.19 -8.88
CA GLU A 62 1.55 -20.56 -8.45
C GLU A 62 0.89 -21.37 -9.59
N LYS A 63 0.23 -20.70 -10.55
CA LYS A 63 -0.36 -21.35 -11.73
C LYS A 63 0.65 -21.61 -12.86
N LEU A 64 1.80 -20.95 -12.85
CA LEU A 64 2.86 -21.07 -13.87
C LEU A 64 3.86 -22.19 -13.56
N GLU A 65 3.69 -22.92 -12.45
CA GLU A 65 4.64 -23.93 -11.95
C GLU A 65 4.74 -25.23 -12.81
N TYR A 66 4.41 -25.22 -14.11
CA TYR A 66 4.76 -26.26 -15.12
C TYR A 66 4.74 -25.68 -16.57
N PRO A 67 5.63 -26.09 -17.49
CA PRO A 67 6.83 -25.34 -17.85
C PRO A 67 6.77 -24.75 -19.28
N TYR A 68 7.47 -23.64 -19.54
CA TYR A 68 8.39 -23.37 -20.67
C TYR A 68 8.67 -21.85 -20.69
N ASN A 69 9.95 -21.45 -20.51
CA ASN A 69 10.50 -20.07 -20.38
C ASN A 69 10.63 -19.48 -18.95
N LEU A 70 11.30 -20.21 -18.05
CA LEU A 70 11.53 -19.80 -16.67
C LEU A 70 12.28 -18.46 -16.50
N ASP A 71 13.28 -18.15 -17.34
CA ASP A 71 14.20 -17.03 -17.08
C ASP A 71 13.65 -15.63 -17.42
N VAL A 72 12.87 -15.50 -18.50
CA VAL A 72 12.28 -14.21 -18.90
C VAL A 72 11.06 -13.88 -18.04
N GLU A 73 10.23 -14.90 -17.78
CA GLU A 73 8.98 -14.76 -17.03
C GLU A 73 9.25 -14.51 -15.53
N THR A 74 10.32 -15.08 -14.97
CA THR A 74 10.75 -14.77 -13.59
C THR A 74 11.26 -13.34 -13.43
N LYS A 75 11.98 -12.80 -14.41
CA LYS A 75 12.49 -11.42 -14.34
C LYS A 75 11.37 -10.39 -14.38
N GLU A 76 10.45 -10.50 -15.35
CA GLU A 76 9.28 -9.62 -15.45
C GLU A 76 8.44 -9.65 -14.16
N PHE A 77 8.33 -10.83 -13.58
CA PHE A 77 7.57 -11.05 -12.36
C PHE A 77 8.23 -10.44 -11.12
N ILE A 78 9.55 -10.57 -10.97
CA ILE A 78 10.33 -9.90 -9.92
C ILE A 78 10.22 -8.37 -10.05
N GLU A 79 10.32 -7.84 -11.28
CA GLU A 79 10.18 -6.42 -11.56
C GLU A 79 8.80 -5.90 -11.14
N ARG A 80 7.72 -6.60 -11.52
CA ARG A 80 6.35 -6.25 -11.11
C ARG A 80 6.14 -6.30 -9.60
N LYS A 81 6.61 -7.35 -8.93
CA LYS A 81 6.52 -7.42 -7.45
C LYS A 81 7.27 -6.25 -6.80
N THR A 82 8.44 -5.90 -7.33
CA THR A 82 9.24 -4.76 -6.85
C THR A 82 8.52 -3.44 -7.07
N GLU A 83 7.86 -3.24 -8.22
CA GLU A 83 7.09 -2.03 -8.51
C GLU A 83 5.89 -1.87 -7.56
N ILE A 84 5.12 -2.94 -7.33
CA ILE A 84 4.01 -2.95 -6.37
C ILE A 84 4.52 -2.62 -4.97
N ALA A 85 5.65 -3.21 -4.57
CA ALA A 85 6.23 -2.95 -3.25
C ALA A 85 6.69 -1.50 -3.10
N LYS A 86 7.28 -0.90 -4.15
CA LYS A 86 7.64 0.54 -4.16
C LYS A 86 6.41 1.42 -3.98
N LYS A 87 5.33 1.18 -4.73
CA LYS A 87 4.06 1.92 -4.61
C LYS A 87 3.46 1.81 -3.22
N GLN A 88 3.45 0.60 -2.65
CA GLN A 88 2.94 0.38 -1.29
C GLN A 88 3.78 1.15 -0.26
N VAL A 89 5.11 1.04 -0.32
CA VAL A 89 6.01 1.70 0.63
C VAL A 89 6.00 3.22 0.49
N GLU A 90 5.75 3.75 -0.70
CA GLU A 90 5.54 5.18 -0.89
C GLU A 90 4.31 5.69 -0.11
N ILE A 91 3.19 4.96 -0.16
CA ILE A 91 1.99 5.28 0.65
C ILE A 91 2.33 5.18 2.15
N GLU A 92 3.00 4.12 2.56
CA GLU A 92 3.39 3.91 3.96
C GLU A 92 4.29 5.05 4.47
N ARG A 93 5.19 5.57 3.63
CA ARG A 93 6.05 6.71 3.95
C ARG A 93 5.23 7.97 4.25
N TYR A 94 4.21 8.27 3.44
CA TYR A 94 3.30 9.38 3.70
C TYR A 94 2.52 9.17 5.00
N MET A 95 1.98 7.97 5.21
CA MET A 95 1.26 7.65 6.45
C MET A 95 2.15 7.78 7.70
N LEU A 96 3.43 7.39 7.61
CA LEU A 96 4.41 7.54 8.68
C LEU A 96 4.75 9.01 8.93
N HIS A 97 5.05 9.77 7.87
CA HIS A 97 5.39 11.19 7.95
C HIS A 97 4.26 12.00 8.60
N ASN A 98 3.01 11.66 8.26
CA ASN A 98 1.84 12.42 8.66
C ASN A 98 1.23 11.96 9.99
N GLY A 99 1.89 11.06 10.72
CA GLY A 99 1.42 10.57 12.02
C GLY A 99 0.14 9.70 11.95
N MET A 100 -0.15 9.12 10.78
CA MET A 100 -1.39 8.37 10.52
C MET A 100 -1.30 6.89 10.93
N LEU A 101 -0.16 6.45 11.46
CA LEU A 101 0.12 5.09 11.90
C LEU A 101 0.07 4.96 13.42
N GLU A 102 -0.51 3.85 13.87
CA GLU A 102 -0.37 3.37 15.24
C GLU A 102 1.09 3.04 15.57
N GLU A 103 1.49 3.17 16.83
CA GLU A 103 2.89 3.04 17.26
C GLU A 103 3.52 1.70 16.82
N GLN A 104 2.79 0.60 16.98
CA GLN A 104 3.24 -0.73 16.57
C GLN A 104 3.50 -0.85 15.07
N LYS A 105 2.72 -0.13 14.24
CA LYS A 105 2.84 -0.16 12.78
C LYS A 105 3.99 0.72 12.27
N LYS A 106 4.43 1.71 13.05
CA LYS A 106 5.51 2.62 12.65
C LYS A 106 6.83 1.88 12.44
N GLU A 107 7.19 0.96 13.32
CA GLU A 107 8.45 0.21 13.21
C GLU A 107 8.47 -0.71 11.97
N ILE A 108 7.34 -1.35 11.67
CA ILE A 108 7.18 -2.16 10.46
C ILE A 108 7.37 -1.30 9.20
N VAL A 109 6.71 -0.13 9.15
CA VAL A 109 6.84 0.78 8.02
C VAL A 109 8.27 1.33 7.88
N LYS A 110 8.93 1.68 8.98
CA LYS A 110 10.35 2.08 8.97
C LYS A 110 11.23 0.97 8.40
N TYR A 111 10.96 -0.29 8.75
CA TYR A 111 11.64 -1.44 8.18
C TYR A 111 11.39 -1.55 6.66
N ASN A 112 10.13 -1.47 6.23
CA ASN A 112 9.76 -1.56 4.81
C ASN A 112 10.44 -0.48 3.96
N ILE A 113 10.46 0.77 4.44
CA ILE A 113 11.16 1.89 3.78
C ILE A 113 12.66 1.59 3.62
N ARG A 114 13.31 1.05 4.66
CA ARG A 114 14.73 0.68 4.62
C ARG A 114 15.02 -0.47 3.64
N GLN A 115 14.11 -1.45 3.53
CA GLN A 115 14.27 -2.56 2.59
C GLN A 115 14.12 -2.11 1.14
N ILE A 116 13.11 -1.30 0.83
CA ILE A 116 12.91 -0.78 -0.53
C ILE A 116 14.04 0.15 -0.96
N ALA A 117 14.65 0.91 -0.05
CA ALA A 117 15.86 1.69 -0.35
C ALA A 117 17.05 0.80 -0.82
N LYS A 118 17.04 -0.49 -0.47
CA LYS A 118 18.00 -1.50 -0.93
C LYS A 118 17.49 -2.30 -2.14
N ASN A 119 16.37 -1.90 -2.74
CA ASN A 119 15.62 -2.66 -3.75
C ASN A 119 15.21 -4.08 -3.30
N VAL A 120 15.01 -4.28 -2.00
CA VAL A 120 14.52 -5.54 -1.43
C VAL A 120 13.04 -5.42 -1.12
N VAL A 121 12.24 -6.38 -1.59
CA VAL A 121 10.82 -6.44 -1.26
C VAL A 121 10.67 -6.87 0.22
N PRO A 122 10.06 -6.05 1.09
CA PRO A 122 10.15 -6.27 2.55
C PRO A 122 9.51 -7.57 3.05
N TRP A 123 8.54 -8.12 2.31
CA TRP A 123 7.81 -9.34 2.65
C TRP A 123 8.23 -10.56 1.80
N TRP A 124 9.37 -10.48 1.12
CA TRP A 124 9.88 -11.57 0.27
C TRP A 124 10.24 -12.83 1.08
N ASP A 125 10.94 -12.67 2.20
CA ASP A 125 11.52 -13.77 2.98
C ASP A 125 10.51 -14.54 3.86
N TYR A 126 9.40 -13.90 4.22
CA TYR A 126 8.33 -14.58 4.95
C TYR A 126 7.59 -15.59 4.06
N LEU A 127 7.58 -15.36 2.75
CA LEU A 127 6.81 -16.16 1.79
C LEU A 127 7.62 -17.35 1.26
N THR A 128 8.92 -17.19 1.04
CA THR A 128 9.85 -18.29 0.75
C THR A 128 9.91 -19.31 1.91
N ASN A 129 9.76 -18.85 3.15
CA ASN A 129 9.74 -19.73 4.34
C ASN A 129 8.34 -20.21 4.77
N SER A 130 7.26 -19.52 4.42
CA SER A 130 5.88 -20.00 4.66
C SER A 130 5.55 -21.27 3.87
N HIS A 131 6.18 -21.46 2.70
CA HIS A 131 6.09 -22.70 1.91
C HIS A 131 6.64 -23.93 2.65
N LYS A 132 7.55 -23.71 3.62
CA LYS A 132 8.10 -24.77 4.47
C LYS A 132 7.32 -24.98 5.77
N SER A 133 6.46 -24.04 6.17
CA SER A 133 5.91 -23.99 7.54
C SER A 133 4.40 -23.80 7.67
N GLY A 134 3.65 -23.63 6.56
CA GLY A 134 2.19 -23.67 6.55
C GLY A 134 1.49 -22.59 7.38
N ARG A 135 2.18 -21.51 7.77
CA ARG A 135 1.60 -20.41 8.57
C ARG A 135 1.45 -19.13 7.75
N LEU A 136 0.19 -18.79 7.45
CA LEU A 136 -0.23 -17.45 7.04
C LEU A 136 -0.48 -16.59 8.29
N TRP A 137 0.02 -15.35 8.30
CA TRP A 137 -0.31 -14.38 9.35
C TRP A 137 -1.76 -13.89 9.22
N PRO A 138 -2.41 -13.52 10.34
CA PRO A 138 -3.79 -13.05 10.35
C PRO A 138 -3.87 -11.63 9.77
N VAL A 139 -4.93 -11.43 8.99
CA VAL A 139 -5.37 -10.15 8.43
C VAL A 139 -5.81 -9.19 9.53
#